data_AF-A0A967GVA3-F1
#
_entry.id   AF-A0A967GVA3-F1
#
_cell.length_a   1.000
_cell.length_b   1.000
_cell.length_c   1.000
_cell.angle_alpha   90.00
_cell.angle_beta   90.00
_cell.angle_gamma   90.00
#
_symmetry.space_group_name_H-M   'P 1'
#
loop_
_entity.id
_entity.type
_entity.pdbx_description
1 polymer ?
#
loop_
_entity_poly.entity_id
_entity_poly.type
_entity_poly.pdbx_seq_one_letter_code
_entity_poly.pdbx_strand_id
1 'polypeptide(L)' 'LGARLARPDCPVVALAGDGAFLMTGLEVLTAVTEALGVVILVLRDRELAQIAQFQ' A
#
# COMPACT_ATOMS: atom_id res chain seq x y z
N LEU A 1 3.35 -3.89 5.06
CA LEU A 1 4.64 -4.58 5.34
C LEU A 1 4.63 -5.31 6.67
N GLY A 2 4.32 -4.64 7.79
CA GLY A 2 4.25 -5.26 9.11
C GLY A 2 3.42 -6.55 9.17
N ALA A 3 2.29 -6.62 8.46
CA ALA A 3 1.50 -7.86 8.36
C ALA A 3 2.28 -9.04 7.75
N ARG A 4 3.10 -8.80 6.72
CA ARG A 4 3.95 -9.82 6.07
C ARG A 4 5.09 -10.24 6.99
N LEU A 5 5.68 -9.31 7.72
CA LEU A 5 6.69 -9.60 8.75
C LEU A 5 6.14 -10.46 9.88
N ALA A 6 4.93 -10.14 10.36
CA ALA A 6 4.30 -10.86 11.46
C ALA A 6 3.78 -12.26 11.06
N ARG A 7 3.42 -12.45 9.80
CA ARG A 7 2.91 -13.72 9.24
C ARG A 7 3.56 -14.02 7.88
N PRO A 8 4.82 -14.50 7.85
CA PRO A 8 5.59 -14.69 6.61
C PRO A 8 4.94 -15.64 5.60
N ASP A 9 4.28 -16.70 6.09
CA ASP A 9 3.65 -17.72 5.24
C ASP A 9 2.27 -17.32 4.72
N CYS A 10 1.71 -16.20 5.22
CA CYS A 10 0.42 -15.70 4.76
C CYS A 10 0.63 -14.74 3.56
N PRO A 11 -0.07 -14.93 2.44
CA PRO A 11 -0.12 -13.93 1.38
C PRO A 11 -0.70 -12.61 1.92
N VAL A 12 -0.04 -11.49 1.62
CA VAL A 12 -0.51 -10.16 2.03
C VAL A 12 -0.79 -9.33 0.79
N VAL A 13 -2.03 -8.85 0.70
CA VAL A 13 -2.50 -7.92 -0.33
C VAL A 13 -2.95 -6.63 0.36
N ALA A 14 -2.38 -5.50 -0.04
CA ALA A 14 -2.79 -4.18 0.41
C ALA A 14 -3.59 -3.47 -0.69
N LEU A 15 -4.68 -2.82 -0.29
CA LEU A 15 -5.46 -1.93 -1.17
C LEU A 15 -5.19 -0.50 -0.73
N ALA A 16 -4.75 0.35 -1.65
CA ALA A 16 -4.42 1.74 -1.36
C ALA A 16 -4.97 2.67 -2.45
N GLY A 17 -5.45 3.85 -2.07
CA GLY A 17 -5.66 4.95 -3.02
C GLY A 17 -4.31 5.52 -3.49
N ASP A 18 -4.29 6.18 -4.64
CA ASP A 18 -3.08 6.81 -5.16
C ASP A 18 -2.51 7.91 -4.23
N GLY A 19 -3.37 8.70 -3.59
CA GLY A 19 -2.97 9.65 -2.54
C GLY A 19 -2.29 8.95 -1.35
N ALA A 20 -2.85 7.86 -0.85
CA ALA A 20 -2.25 7.08 0.24
C ALA A 20 -0.92 6.42 -0.19
N PHE A 21 -0.82 5.97 -1.44
CA PHE A 21 0.40 5.42 -2.01
C PHE A 21 1.48 6.49 -2.19
N LEU A 22 1.13 7.74 -2.50
CA LEU A 22 2.10 8.84 -2.54
C LEU A 22 2.66 9.19 -1.14
N MET A 23 1.89 8.95 -0.08
CA MET A 23 2.34 9.21 1.29
C MET A 23 3.34 8.17 1.82
N THR A 24 3.13 6.89 1.52
CA THR A 24 3.90 5.78 2.14
C THR A 24 4.43 4.74 1.16
N GLY A 25 4.23 4.92 -0.15
CA GLY A 25 4.63 3.95 -1.17
C GLY A 25 6.14 3.73 -1.28
N LEU A 26 6.97 4.66 -0.81
CA LEU A 26 8.42 4.47 -0.75
C LEU A 26 8.86 3.35 0.20
N GLU A 27 8.00 2.93 1.13
CA GLU A 27 8.26 1.76 1.97
C GLU A 27 8.40 0.45 1.17
N VAL A 28 8.03 0.42 -0.11
CA VAL A 28 8.36 -0.70 -1.00
C VAL A 28 9.87 -0.96 -1.06
N LEU A 29 10.72 0.07 -0.87
CA LEU A 29 12.17 -0.11 -0.74
C LEU A 29 12.51 -0.99 0.47
N THR A 30 11.88 -0.73 1.62
CA THR A 30 11.99 -1.58 2.82
C THR A 30 11.52 -3.01 2.50
N ALA A 31 10.43 -3.16 1.76
CA ALA A 31 9.93 -4.48 1.37
C ALA A 31 10.94 -5.26 0.51
N VAL A 32 11.64 -4.59 -0.40
CA VAL A 32 12.69 -5.20 -1.22
C VAL A 32 13.91 -5.57 -0.36
N THR A 33 14.39 -4.65 0.48
CA THR A 33 15.54 -4.87 1.37
C THR A 33 15.32 -6.06 2.31
N GLU A 34 14.11 -6.19 2.86
CA GLU A 34 13.74 -7.26 3.80
C GLU A 34 13.19 -8.52 3.08
N ALA A 35 13.26 -8.58 1.74
CA ALA A 35 12.73 -9.69 0.92
C ALA A 35 11.26 -10.06 1.21
N LEU A 36 10.44 -9.05 1.50
CA LEU A 36 9.03 -9.21 1.84
C LEU A 36 8.15 -9.18 0.58
N GLY A 37 7.71 -10.36 0.14
CA GLY A 37 6.70 -10.47 -0.91
C GLY A 37 5.35 -9.91 -0.48
N VAL A 38 4.96 -8.76 -1.02
CA VAL A 38 3.63 -8.14 -0.84
C VAL A 38 3.05 -7.69 -2.17
N VAL A 39 1.72 -7.78 -2.32
CA VAL A 39 1.00 -7.23 -3.46
C VAL A 39 0.30 -5.95 -3.04
N ILE A 40 0.47 -4.87 -3.80
CA ILE A 40 -0.20 -3.59 -3.54
C ILE A 40 -1.07 -3.25 -4.75
N LEU A 41 -2.37 -3.16 -4.53
CA LEU A 41 -3.36 -2.72 -5.52
C LEU A 41 -3.59 -1.23 -5.32
N VAL A 42 -3.21 -0.42 -6.30
CA VAL A 42 -3.39 1.04 -6.26
C VAL A 42 -4.65 1.44 -7.03
N LEU A 43 -5.63 1.98 -6.31
CA LEU A 43 -6.81 2.61 -6.88
C LEU A 43 -6.43 4.03 -7.28
N ARG A 44 -6.37 4.29 -8.59
CA ARG A 44 -5.94 5.58 -9.14
C ARG A 44 -7.13 6.33 -9.72
N ASP A 45 -7.62 7.30 -8.97
CA ASP A 45 -8.67 8.25 -9.38
C ASP A 45 -8.12 9.68 -9.57
N ARG A 46 -6.85 9.94 -9.20
CA ARG A 46 -6.16 11.24 -9.27
C ARG A 46 -6.73 12.29 -8.32
N GLU A 47 -7.51 11.89 -7.34
CA GLU A 47 -8.17 12.77 -6.39
C GLU A 47 -8.12 12.21 -4.98
N LEU A 48 -8.33 13.06 -3.98
CA LEU A 48 -8.65 12.55 -2.65
C LEU A 48 -10.15 12.26 -2.61
N ALA A 49 -10.58 11.17 -3.25
CA ALA A 49 -11.99 10.89 -3.52
C ALA A 49 -12.89 10.95 -2.26
N GLN A 50 -12.39 10.47 -1.12
CA GLN A 50 -13.12 10.55 0.15
C GLN A 50 -13.32 11.97 0.69
N ILE A 51 -12.52 12.94 0.24
CA ILE A 51 -12.69 14.36 0.55
C ILE A 51 -13.53 15.03 -0.54
N ALA A 52 -13.22 14.75 -1.80
CA ALA A 52 -13.90 15.33 -2.97
C ALA A 52 -15.40 14.98 -3.00
N GLN A 53 -15.81 13.80 -2.53
CA GLN A 53 -17.22 13.40 -2.49
C GLN A 53 -18.10 14.28 -1.59
N PHE A 54 -17.52 14.99 -0.60
CA PHE A 54 -18.25 15.82 0.35
C PHE A 54 -18.02 17.33 0.16
N GLN A 55 -17.35 17.73 -0.92
CA GLN A 55 -17.20 19.12 -1.37
C GLN A 55 -18.27 19.42 -2.43
#